data_AF-A0A7Y1TAV7-F1
#
_entry.id   AF-A0A7Y1TAV7-F1
#
_cell.length_a   1.000
_cell.length_b   1.000
_cell.length_c   1.000
_cell.angle_alpha   90.00
_cell.angle_beta   90.00
_cell.angle_gamma   90.00
#
_symmetry.space_group_name_H-M   'P 1'
#
loop_
_entity.id
_entity.type
_entity.pdbx_description
1 polymer ?
#
loop_
_entity_poly.entity_id
_entity_poly.type
_entity_poly.pdbx_seq_one_letter_code
_entity_poly.pdbx_strand_id
1 'polypeptide(L)'
;AWFTNHFASDDADPVLRNLYWQPSELEANLSGVERWRIHNGVAQMLPAQALDLRSASWIQARYDFFYTANTLHIVSWPLVEVLCTGVVRSLRENGLAFIYGPFSYHGVQTSEGNQRFDSDLRARDPRSGIRDCDAVLALLQRAAQAQQVRIELREDKSMPANNRLLVLQLQR
;
A
#
# COMPACT_ATOMS: atom_id res chain seq x y z
N ALA A 1 3.01 5.65 -0.09
CA ALA A 1 3.38 4.22 -0.08
C ALA A 1 4.22 4.02 1.15
N TRP A 2 3.60 3.48 2.18
CA TRP A 2 4.24 3.28 3.48
C TRP A 2 4.93 1.95 3.47
N PHE A 3 6.21 1.97 3.79
CA PHE A 3 7.02 0.82 4.08
C PHE A 3 7.15 0.71 5.60
N THR A 4 6.29 -0.06 6.29
CA THR A 4 6.52 -0.42 7.70
C THR A 4 5.91 -1.79 8.02
N ASN A 5 6.59 -2.59 8.84
CA ASN A 5 5.92 -3.53 9.72
C ASN A 5 6.06 -2.97 11.14
N HIS A 6 4.98 -2.96 11.92
CA HIS A 6 5.10 -2.57 13.33
C HIS A 6 5.67 -3.74 14.13
N PHE A 7 6.79 -3.46 14.80
CA PHE A 7 7.40 -4.03 16.02
C PHE A 7 7.56 -5.54 16.21
N ALA A 8 8.81 -5.95 16.39
CA ALA A 8 9.20 -6.79 17.53
C ALA A 8 10.38 -6.11 18.24
N SER A 9 10.38 -6.19 19.57
CA SER A 9 11.48 -5.94 20.50
C SER A 9 12.85 -6.39 19.98
N ASP A 10 13.94 -5.74 20.43
CA ASP A 10 15.40 -5.99 20.39
C ASP A 10 16.05 -7.14 19.57
N ASP A 11 15.31 -8.13 19.10
CA ASP A 11 15.70 -9.18 18.17
C ASP A 11 15.18 -8.87 16.76
N ALA A 12 15.88 -7.99 16.03
CA ALA A 12 15.65 -7.84 14.59
C ALA A 12 15.97 -9.16 13.86
N ASP A 13 14.95 -9.77 13.26
CA ASP A 13 15.04 -11.01 12.48
C ASP A 13 16.18 -10.92 11.43
N PRO A 14 17.17 -11.84 11.45
CA PRO A 14 18.34 -11.80 10.57
C PRO A 14 18.00 -11.80 9.07
N VAL A 15 16.78 -12.18 8.68
CA VAL A 15 16.33 -12.30 7.28
C VAL A 15 16.18 -10.95 6.56
N LEU A 16 15.90 -9.86 7.28
CA LEU A 16 15.61 -8.56 6.64
C LEU A 16 16.84 -7.65 6.49
N ARG A 17 18.05 -8.10 6.86
CA ARG A 17 19.26 -7.25 6.93
C ARG A 17 19.72 -6.63 5.61
N ASN A 18 19.21 -7.10 4.48
CA ASN A 18 19.55 -6.61 3.13
C ASN A 18 18.41 -5.81 2.49
N LEU A 19 17.37 -5.46 3.24
CA LEU A 19 16.20 -4.76 2.70
C LEU A 19 16.27 -3.26 2.99
N TYR A 20 16.48 -2.46 1.95
CA TYR A 20 16.44 -1.01 2.05
C TYR A 20 15.02 -0.49 1.83
N TRP A 21 14.53 0.32 2.76
CA TRP A 21 13.21 0.91 2.70
C TRP A 21 13.29 2.37 2.23
N GLN A 22 12.40 2.74 1.31
CA GLN A 22 12.28 4.10 0.79
C GLN A 22 10.90 4.67 1.15
N PRO A 23 10.70 5.21 2.37
CA PRO A 23 9.40 5.73 2.79
C PRO A 23 8.91 6.81 1.84
N SER A 24 7.59 6.91 1.69
CA SER A 24 6.97 8.01 0.95
C SER A 24 5.69 8.48 1.59
N GLU A 25 5.48 9.79 1.61
CA GLU A 25 4.35 10.43 2.27
C GLU A 25 4.12 11.85 1.69
N LEU A 26 2.99 12.49 1.99
CA LEU A 26 2.74 13.89 1.62
C LEU A 26 3.82 14.82 2.19
N GLU A 27 4.19 15.84 1.42
CA GLU A 27 5.24 16.83 1.79
C GLU A 27 5.05 17.36 3.22
N ALA A 28 3.83 17.77 3.57
CA ALA A 28 3.50 18.32 4.88
C ALA A 28 3.78 17.37 6.05
N ASN A 29 3.78 16.06 5.79
CA ASN A 29 3.95 15.00 6.78
C ASN A 29 5.39 14.46 6.85
N LEU A 30 6.25 14.79 5.87
CA LEU A 30 7.62 14.26 5.79
C LEU A 30 8.45 14.57 7.04
N SER A 31 8.29 15.76 7.62
CA SER A 31 9.02 16.12 8.85
C SER A 31 8.72 15.17 10.02
N GLY A 32 7.50 14.64 10.09
CA GLY A 32 7.12 13.65 11.10
C GLY A 32 7.79 12.30 10.86
N VAL A 33 7.80 11.86 9.60
CA VAL A 33 8.46 10.62 9.17
C VAL A 33 9.96 10.67 9.45
N GLU A 34 10.62 11.77 9.10
CA GLU A 34 12.07 11.92 9.32
C GLU A 34 12.44 11.97 10.80
N ARG A 35 11.65 12.67 11.63
CA ARG A 35 11.86 12.64 13.10
C ARG A 35 11.80 11.22 13.64
N TRP A 36 10.79 10.45 13.22
CA TRP A 36 10.65 9.05 13.62
C TRP A 36 11.83 8.21 13.12
N ARG A 37 12.22 8.36 11.85
CA ARG A 37 13.34 7.62 11.24
C ARG A 37 14.66 7.84 11.98
N ILE A 38 14.98 9.11 12.29
CA ILE A 38 16.19 9.49 13.02
C ILE A 38 16.16 8.93 14.44
N HIS A 39 15.04 9.08 15.14
CA HIS A 39 14.89 8.61 16.51
C HIS A 39 15.06 7.09 16.65
N ASN A 40 14.51 6.32 15.70
CA ASN A 40 14.56 4.86 15.75
C ASN A 40 15.84 4.26 15.15
N GLY A 41 16.69 5.07 14.50
CA GLY A 41 18.03 4.64 14.08
C GLY A 41 18.07 3.46 13.09
N VAL A 42 17.01 3.23 12.30
CA VAL A 42 16.93 2.09 11.38
C VAL A 42 17.87 2.31 10.20
N ALA A 43 19.05 1.69 10.25
CA ALA A 43 20.14 1.89 9.27
C ALA A 43 19.72 1.59 7.80
N GLN A 44 18.72 0.73 7.61
CA GLN A 44 18.21 0.35 6.29
C GLN A 44 17.00 1.18 5.84
N MET A 45 16.73 2.32 6.48
CA MET A 45 15.67 3.24 6.07
C MET A 45 16.26 4.51 5.45
N LEU A 46 16.05 4.66 4.15
CA LEU A 46 16.45 5.84 3.38
C LEU A 46 15.61 7.07 3.79
N PRO A 47 16.09 8.30 3.52
CA PRO A 47 15.29 9.51 3.72
C PRO A 47 13.95 9.44 2.97
N ALA A 48 12.86 9.81 3.62
CA ALA A 48 11.52 9.77 3.06
C ALA A 48 11.39 10.70 1.85
N GLN A 49 10.59 10.28 0.87
CA GLN A 49 10.31 11.05 -0.36
C GLN A 49 8.87 11.54 -0.39
N ALA A 50 8.67 12.74 -0.93
CA ALA A 50 7.34 13.26 -1.17
C ALA A 50 6.60 12.40 -2.18
N LEU A 51 5.37 11.99 -1.86
CA LEU A 51 4.45 11.37 -2.80
C LEU A 51 3.03 11.86 -2.55
N ASP A 52 2.51 12.65 -3.48
CA ASP A 52 1.10 13.06 -3.51
C ASP A 52 0.41 12.39 -4.69
N LEU A 53 -0.60 11.56 -4.40
CA LEU A 53 -1.41 10.87 -5.42
C LEU A 53 -2.19 11.85 -6.31
N ARG A 54 -2.34 13.11 -5.91
CA ARG A 54 -2.98 14.16 -6.70
C ARG A 54 -2.01 14.83 -7.68
N SER A 55 -0.71 14.61 -7.51
CA SER A 55 0.32 15.16 -8.38
C SER A 55 0.48 14.31 -9.64
N ALA A 56 0.83 14.97 -10.75
CA ALA A 56 1.24 14.28 -11.97
C ALA A 56 2.60 13.58 -11.85
N SER A 57 3.40 13.96 -10.84
CA SER A 57 4.74 13.43 -10.61
C SER A 57 4.67 12.18 -9.74
N TRP A 58 4.86 11.02 -10.35
CA TRP A 58 5.12 9.76 -9.65
C TRP A 58 6.63 9.55 -9.48
N ILE A 59 7.02 8.74 -8.48
CA ILE A 59 8.40 8.34 -8.26
C ILE A 59 8.90 7.53 -9.47
N GLN A 60 9.97 7.97 -10.12
CA GLN A 60 10.48 7.34 -11.35
C GLN A 60 11.34 6.09 -11.10
N ALA A 61 11.70 5.81 -9.85
CA ALA A 61 12.48 4.63 -9.49
C ALA A 61 11.70 3.32 -9.68
N ARG A 62 12.46 2.21 -9.75
CA ARG A 62 11.92 0.84 -9.76
C ARG A 62 12.34 0.11 -8.49
N TYR A 63 11.39 -0.55 -7.85
CA TYR A 63 11.55 -1.25 -6.58
C TYR A 63 11.27 -2.74 -6.74
N ASP A 64 11.96 -3.56 -5.94
CA ASP A 64 11.69 -5.00 -5.85
C ASP A 64 10.35 -5.25 -5.13
N PHE A 65 10.01 -4.38 -4.18
CA PHE A 65 8.82 -4.49 -3.36
C PHE A 65 8.09 -3.14 -3.25
N PHE A 66 6.76 -3.18 -3.26
CA PHE A 66 5.88 -2.07 -2.92
C PHE A 66 5.04 -2.47 -1.72
N TYR A 67 4.94 -1.61 -0.70
CA TYR A 67 4.03 -1.82 0.41
C TYR A 67 3.14 -0.61 0.64
N THR A 68 1.90 -0.88 1.02
CA THR A 68 0.97 0.14 1.50
C THR A 68 0.04 -0.44 2.53
N ALA A 69 -0.14 0.28 3.63
CA ALA A 69 -1.02 -0.10 4.74
C ALA A 69 -2.11 0.95 4.88
N ASN A 70 -3.36 0.50 4.99
CA ASN A 70 -4.52 1.31 5.35
C ASN A 70 -4.77 2.54 4.46
N THR A 71 -4.10 2.63 3.31
CA THR A 71 -4.20 3.81 2.44
C THR A 71 -5.47 3.78 1.61
N LEU A 72 -5.86 2.60 1.09
CA LEU A 72 -6.95 2.48 0.11
C LEU A 72 -8.31 2.94 0.63
N HIS A 73 -8.56 2.75 1.93
CA HIS A 73 -9.83 3.15 2.53
C HIS A 73 -9.86 4.60 3.02
N ILE A 74 -8.72 5.29 3.04
CA ILE A 74 -8.61 6.70 3.41
C ILE A 74 -8.78 7.58 2.16
N VAL A 75 -8.08 7.23 1.08
CA VAL A 75 -8.06 8.06 -0.14
C VAL A 75 -9.28 7.80 -1.01
N SER A 76 -9.68 8.78 -1.82
CA SER A 76 -10.82 8.65 -2.74
C SER A 76 -10.59 7.59 -3.82
N TRP A 77 -11.66 7.05 -4.40
CA TRP A 77 -11.55 6.05 -5.47
C TRP A 77 -10.66 6.49 -6.64
N PRO A 78 -10.77 7.71 -7.21
CA PRO A 78 -9.83 8.16 -8.24
C PRO A 78 -8.35 8.11 -7.82
N LEU A 79 -8.05 8.37 -6.54
CA LEU A 79 -6.68 8.27 -6.02
C LEU A 79 -6.23 6.82 -5.83
N VAL A 80 -7.16 5.89 -5.59
CA VAL A 80 -6.86 4.44 -5.66
C VAL A 80 -6.43 4.05 -7.07
N GLU A 81 -7.06 4.60 -8.11
CA GLU A 81 -6.68 4.34 -9.51
C GLU A 81 -5.26 4.85 -9.83
N VAL A 82 -4.94 6.06 -9.37
CA VAL A 82 -3.60 6.64 -9.49
C VAL A 82 -2.58 5.77 -8.74
N LEU A 83 -2.90 5.35 -7.51
CA LEU A 83 -2.03 4.47 -6.73
C LEU A 83 -1.78 3.15 -7.47
N CYS A 84 -2.82 2.48 -7.98
CA CYS A 84 -2.69 1.21 -8.70
C CYS A 84 -1.80 1.37 -9.95
N THR A 85 -1.97 2.46 -10.69
CA THR A 85 -1.11 2.81 -11.83
C THR A 85 0.35 2.99 -11.39
N GLY A 86 0.55 3.73 -10.30
CA GLY A 86 1.85 3.98 -9.72
C GLY A 86 2.56 2.73 -9.19
N VAL A 87 1.81 1.80 -8.58
CA VAL A 87 2.31 0.49 -8.14
C VAL A 87 2.91 -0.26 -9.33
N VAL A 88 2.12 -0.49 -10.38
CA VAL A 88 2.58 -1.22 -11.57
C VAL A 88 3.78 -0.51 -12.21
N ARG A 89 3.75 0.83 -12.30
CA ARG A 89 4.87 1.62 -12.86
C ARG A 89 6.16 1.52 -12.06
N SER A 90 6.07 1.33 -10.75
CA SER A 90 7.21 1.40 -9.84
C SER A 90 7.82 0.04 -9.49
N LEU A 91 7.17 -1.07 -9.85
CA LEU A 91 7.72 -2.40 -9.63
C LEU A 91 8.73 -2.80 -10.71
N ARG A 92 9.80 -3.48 -10.29
CA ARG A 92 10.68 -4.24 -11.19
C ARG A 92 9.96 -5.50 -11.70
N GLU A 93 10.53 -6.10 -12.73
CA GLU A 93 10.13 -7.44 -13.17
C GLU A 93 10.23 -8.43 -12.00
N ASN A 94 9.22 -9.29 -11.85
CA ASN A 94 9.05 -10.22 -10.73
C ASN A 94 8.89 -9.56 -9.35
N GLY A 95 8.78 -8.23 -9.28
CA GLY A 95 8.58 -7.49 -8.05
C GLY A 95 7.20 -7.73 -7.42
N LEU A 96 7.11 -7.59 -6.10
CA LEU A 96 5.88 -7.83 -5.35
C LEU A 96 5.25 -6.54 -4.83
N ALA A 97 3.94 -6.42 -4.94
CA ALA A 97 3.15 -5.44 -4.20
C ALA A 97 2.41 -6.09 -3.05
N PHE A 98 2.46 -5.44 -1.90
CA PHE A 98 1.82 -5.83 -0.67
C PHE A 98 0.82 -4.75 -0.28
N ILE A 99 -0.47 -5.07 -0.31
CA ILE A 99 -1.53 -4.13 0.03
C ILE A 99 -2.24 -4.64 1.29
N TYR A 100 -2.07 -3.91 2.38
CA TYR A 100 -2.64 -4.26 3.68
C TYR A 100 -3.80 -3.34 4.04
N GLY A 101 -4.89 -3.94 4.50
CA GLY A 101 -6.04 -3.22 5.04
C GLY A 101 -7.31 -4.06 5.04
N PRO A 102 -8.44 -3.47 5.45
CA PRO A 102 -9.74 -4.10 5.34
C PRO A 102 -10.21 -4.06 3.88
N PHE A 103 -10.86 -5.14 3.46
CA PHE A 103 -11.51 -5.26 2.15
C PHE A 103 -12.91 -5.85 2.30
N SER A 104 -13.80 -5.44 1.39
CA SER A 104 -15.03 -6.14 1.06
C SER A 104 -14.79 -7.05 -0.15
N TYR A 105 -15.66 -8.02 -0.35
CA TYR A 105 -15.59 -8.96 -1.48
C TYR A 105 -16.97 -9.05 -2.11
N HIS A 106 -17.04 -8.89 -3.43
CA HIS A 106 -18.31 -8.84 -4.17
C HIS A 106 -19.32 -7.82 -3.58
N GLY A 107 -18.81 -6.68 -3.09
CA GLY A 107 -19.61 -5.65 -2.42
C GLY A 107 -20.05 -5.99 -1.00
N VAL A 108 -19.68 -7.15 -0.46
CA VAL A 108 -20.08 -7.61 0.88
C VAL A 108 -18.94 -7.40 1.88
N GLN A 109 -19.27 -6.75 3.00
CA GLN A 109 -18.34 -6.54 4.10
C GLN A 109 -18.05 -7.86 4.84
N THR A 110 -16.80 -8.04 5.25
CA THR A 110 -16.29 -9.29 5.83
C THR A 110 -16.58 -9.47 7.32
N SER A 111 -17.01 -8.41 8.01
CA SER A 111 -17.44 -8.47 9.42
C SER A 111 -18.30 -7.26 9.79
N GLU A 112 -19.06 -7.36 10.89
CA GLU A 112 -19.77 -6.19 11.44
C GLU A 112 -18.82 -5.07 11.86
N GLY A 113 -17.63 -5.42 12.35
CA GLY A 113 -16.58 -4.43 12.69
C GLY A 113 -16.18 -3.62 11.46
N ASN A 114 -15.99 -4.30 10.32
CA ASN A 114 -15.70 -3.64 9.05
C ASN A 114 -16.90 -2.81 8.57
N GLN A 115 -18.14 -3.28 8.72
CA GLN A 115 -19.34 -2.47 8.36
C GLN A 115 -19.44 -1.16 9.15
N ARG A 116 -19.18 -1.20 10.47
CA ARG A 116 -19.16 0.00 11.31
C ARG A 116 -18.02 0.93 10.91
N PHE A 117 -16.82 0.39 10.75
CA PHE A 117 -15.65 1.16 10.32
C PHE A 117 -15.85 1.82 8.95
N ASP A 118 -16.45 1.10 8.00
CA ASP A 118 -16.82 1.57 6.66
C ASP A 118 -17.79 2.77 6.72
N SER A 119 -18.76 2.69 7.63
CA SER A 119 -19.74 3.74 7.89
C SER A 119 -19.08 4.97 8.51
N ASP A 120 -18.20 4.77 9.50
CA ASP A 120 -17.45 5.85 10.18
C ASP A 120 -16.53 6.60 9.21
N LEU A 121 -15.87 5.87 8.30
CA LEU A 121 -15.05 6.46 7.24
C LEU A 121 -15.89 7.37 6.34
N ARG A 122 -16.98 6.84 5.78
CA ARG A 122 -17.87 7.60 4.87
C ARG A 122 -18.54 8.79 5.54
N ALA A 123 -18.85 8.70 6.83
CA ALA A 123 -19.39 9.83 7.59
C ALA A 123 -18.40 11.00 7.68
N ARG A 124 -17.09 10.72 7.73
CA ARG A 124 -16.03 11.74 7.76
C ARG A 124 -15.68 12.27 6.37
N ASP A 125 -15.51 11.37 5.40
CA ASP A 125 -15.35 11.72 3.99
C ASP A 125 -16.13 10.72 3.13
N PRO A 126 -17.19 11.13 2.43
CA PRO A 126 -18.00 10.25 1.59
C PRO A 126 -17.22 9.54 0.48
N ARG A 127 -16.02 10.03 0.14
CA ARG A 127 -15.14 9.43 -0.87
C ARG A 127 -14.24 8.34 -0.30
N SER A 128 -14.08 8.28 1.02
CA SER A 128 -13.34 7.23 1.74
C SER A 128 -14.23 5.99 1.95
N GLY A 129 -13.67 4.91 2.50
CA GLY A 129 -14.40 3.66 2.75
C GLY A 129 -13.62 2.40 2.39
N ILE A 130 -13.99 1.28 3.01
CA ILE A 130 -13.45 -0.05 2.66
C ILE A 130 -13.69 -0.31 1.18
N ARG A 131 -12.65 -0.83 0.52
CA ARG A 131 -12.66 -1.10 -0.91
C ARG A 131 -13.00 -2.54 -1.19
N ASP A 132 -13.72 -2.71 -2.29
CA ASP A 132 -13.96 -4.02 -2.87
C ASP A 132 -12.65 -4.57 -3.47
N CYS A 133 -12.27 -5.77 -3.05
CA CYS A 133 -11.03 -6.41 -3.47
C CYS A 133 -11.01 -6.63 -4.98
N ASP A 134 -12.09 -7.15 -5.57
CA ASP A 134 -12.16 -7.43 -7.01
C ASP A 134 -12.02 -6.14 -7.83
N ALA A 135 -12.64 -5.04 -7.37
CA ALA A 135 -12.51 -3.75 -8.02
C ALA A 135 -11.05 -3.22 -7.99
N VAL A 136 -10.34 -3.41 -6.88
CA VAL A 136 -8.91 -3.04 -6.75
C VAL A 136 -8.04 -3.91 -7.65
N LEU A 137 -8.27 -5.23 -7.69
CA LEU A 137 -7.56 -6.15 -8.58
C LEU A 137 -7.78 -5.78 -10.06
N ALA A 138 -9.01 -5.42 -10.42
CA ALA A 138 -9.33 -4.98 -11.77
C ALA A 138 -8.60 -3.68 -12.15
N LEU A 139 -8.42 -2.73 -11.22
CA LEU A 139 -7.61 -1.53 -11.45
C LEU A 139 -6.14 -1.87 -11.70
N LEU A 140 -5.57 -2.75 -10.89
CA LEU A 140 -4.18 -3.21 -11.04
C LEU A 140 -3.98 -3.92 -12.39
N GLN A 141 -4.91 -4.79 -12.78
CA GLN A 141 -4.88 -5.47 -14.08
C GLN A 141 -4.96 -4.48 -15.25
N ARG A 142 -5.84 -3.47 -15.19
CA ARG A 142 -5.91 -2.41 -16.21
C ARG A 142 -4.60 -1.61 -16.29
N ALA A 143 -4.02 -1.27 -15.15
CA ALA A 143 -2.73 -0.58 -15.10
C ALA A 143 -1.58 -1.42 -15.67
N ALA A 144 -1.58 -2.73 -15.41
CA ALA A 144 -0.63 -3.69 -15.97
C ALA A 144 -0.79 -3.81 -17.49
N GLN A 145 -2.01 -3.97 -17.98
CA GLN A 145 -2.32 -4.04 -19.41
C GLN A 145 -1.85 -2.78 -20.16
N ALA A 146 -2.07 -1.59 -19.59
CA ALA A 146 -1.61 -0.33 -20.18
C ALA A 146 -0.07 -0.24 -20.29
N GLN A 147 0.66 -1.03 -19.51
CA GLN A 147 2.12 -1.14 -19.55
C GLN A 147 2.61 -2.41 -20.26
N GLN A 148 1.71 -3.17 -20.89
CA GLN A 148 2.01 -4.43 -21.56
C GLN A 148 2.72 -5.44 -20.64
N VAL A 149 2.32 -5.45 -19.37
CA VAL A 149 2.77 -6.41 -18.35
C VAL A 149 1.56 -7.07 -17.69
N ARG A 150 1.81 -8.09 -16.86
CA ARG A 150 0.77 -8.77 -16.07
C ARG A 150 1.02 -8.52 -14.59
N ILE A 151 -0.07 -8.50 -13.82
CA ILE A 151 0.01 -8.51 -12.37
C ILE A 151 -1.01 -9.51 -11.84
N GLU A 152 -0.56 -10.40 -10.97
CA GLU A 152 -1.37 -11.51 -10.47
C GLU A 152 -1.43 -11.48 -8.96
N LEU A 153 -2.63 -11.75 -8.41
CA LEU A 153 -2.79 -12.01 -6.99
C LEU A 153 -2.17 -13.37 -6.67
N ARG A 154 -1.10 -13.37 -5.88
CA ARG A 154 -0.41 -14.58 -5.41
C ARG A 154 -1.03 -15.11 -4.13
N GLU A 155 -1.33 -14.21 -3.20
CA GLU A 155 -1.93 -14.56 -1.93
C GLU A 155 -2.93 -13.49 -1.49
N ASP A 156 -4.01 -13.94 -0.87
CA ASP A 156 -4.90 -13.12 -0.08
C ASP A 156 -4.94 -13.69 1.34
N LYS A 157 -4.16 -13.08 2.24
CA LYS A 157 -3.91 -13.62 3.57
C LYS A 157 -4.76 -12.92 4.62
N SER A 158 -5.45 -13.71 5.45
CA SER A 158 -6.13 -13.23 6.64
C SER A 158 -5.13 -12.63 7.63
N MET A 159 -5.43 -11.46 8.15
CA MET A 159 -4.64 -10.76 9.17
C MET A 159 -5.52 -10.41 10.38
N PRO A 160 -4.92 -10.08 11.54
CA PRO A 160 -5.67 -9.67 12.72
C PRO A 160 -6.66 -8.52 12.45
N ALA A 161 -7.69 -8.41 13.30
CA ALA A 161 -8.73 -7.38 13.21
C ALA A 161 -9.49 -7.35 11.85
N ASN A 162 -9.67 -8.52 11.22
CA ASN A 162 -10.38 -8.67 9.93
C ASN A 162 -9.74 -7.88 8.78
N ASN A 163 -8.44 -7.62 8.87
CA ASN A 163 -7.65 -7.11 7.75
C ASN A 163 -7.21 -8.24 6.82
N ARG A 164 -6.78 -7.85 5.64
CA ARG A 164 -6.18 -8.73 4.63
C ARG A 164 -4.81 -8.19 4.26
N LEU A 165 -3.94 -9.08 3.82
CA LEU A 165 -2.72 -8.76 3.11
C LEU A 165 -2.83 -9.37 1.71
N LEU A 166 -2.99 -8.51 0.71
CA LEU A 166 -2.92 -8.93 -0.69
C LEU A 166 -1.46 -8.92 -1.12
N VAL A 167 -0.98 -10.06 -1.62
CA VAL A 167 0.34 -10.21 -2.21
C VAL A 167 0.17 -10.34 -3.72
N LEU A 168 0.69 -9.37 -4.46
CA LEU A 168 0.60 -9.29 -5.91
C LEU A 168 1.99 -9.40 -6.50
N GLN A 169 2.12 -10.07 -7.64
CA GLN A 169 3.40 -10.15 -8.36
C GLN A 169 3.27 -9.58 -9.77
N LEU A 170 4.19 -8.70 -10.13
CA LEU A 170 4.35 -8.22 -11.50
C LEU A 170 5.10 -9.26 -12.33
N GLN A 171 4.54 -9.64 -13.47
CA GLN A 171 5.15 -10.54 -14.45
C GLN A 171 5.25 -9.81 -15.79
N ARG A 172 6.34 -10.02 -16.52
CA ARG A 172 6.48 -9.56 -17.90
C ARG A 172 6.14 -10.68 -18.87
#